data_AF-A0A174NEE7-F1
#
_entry.id   AF-A0A174NEE7-F1
#
_cell.length_a   1.000
_cell.length_b   1.000
_cell.length_c   1.000
_cell.angle_alpha   90.00
_cell.angle_beta   90.00
_cell.angle_gamma   90.00
#
_symmetry.space_group_name_H-M   'P 1'
#
loop_
_entity.id
_entity.type
_entity.pdbx_description
1 polymer ?
#
loop_
_entity_poly.entity_id
_entity_poly.type
_entity_poly.pdbx_seq_one_letter_code
_entity_poly.pdbx_strand_id
1 'polypeptide(L)'
;MKVNKYILLFCLLACSWNICGQNSCFHIEGTVDSKYNGALVTLFTITGNVIRSVDSTYVENGCFGFVGPEYLYEKSIISLGNYPDTVLSAELYLESGPIKVELKHNSVVCSPLTLEYQQFLDSCAEYRRQISVALKNKEDVEDMELKLCEYKYRFKKKHIHNGLGRGLLLREANDIYDPYFDELYEMLSDRDKCRGDVKSEYQIRKKGLAQQFLAGKQFMDFTLIDSLGNEKRISDYVGKNELLFLDFWASWCGPCRAQEPHLVRLYQEYKDRGFGILGISLDVNTASWLSVLAKKENLWPELCIAGKEDDKRIRELYSITGIPFGVLLDKSGKIISVVNAGWQHLKMILNEYYKADDKRSAK
;
A
#
# COMPACT_ATOMS: atom_id res chain seq x y z
N MET A 1 -43.43 15.28 -71.20
CA MET A 1 -42.36 16.28 -71.47
C MET A 1 -42.44 17.33 -70.37
N LYS A 2 -41.46 17.65 -69.53
CA LYS A 2 -40.06 17.25 -69.36
C LYS A 2 -39.81 17.14 -67.84
N VAL A 3 -39.02 16.14 -67.47
CA VAL A 3 -38.40 15.95 -66.16
C VAL A 3 -37.32 17.02 -65.99
N ASN A 4 -37.25 17.70 -64.84
CA ASN A 4 -36.06 18.49 -64.47
C ASN A 4 -35.47 17.96 -63.15
N LYS A 5 -34.34 17.27 -63.31
CA LYS A 5 -33.35 16.91 -62.28
C LYS A 5 -32.40 18.09 -62.09
N TYR A 6 -32.19 18.54 -60.85
CA TYR A 6 -30.96 19.23 -60.43
C TYR A 6 -30.73 18.90 -58.94
N ILE A 7 -29.95 17.84 -58.67
CA ILE A 7 -28.58 17.88 -58.12
C ILE A 7 -28.54 18.54 -56.72
N LEU A 8 -28.61 17.69 -55.69
CA LEU A 8 -28.19 18.02 -54.32
C LEU A 8 -26.67 18.21 -54.32
N LEU A 9 -26.22 19.45 -54.12
CA LEU A 9 -24.82 19.79 -53.94
C LEU A 9 -24.41 19.45 -52.49
N PHE A 10 -23.47 18.52 -52.35
CA PHE A 10 -22.71 18.28 -51.13
C PHE A 10 -21.85 19.52 -50.84
N CYS A 11 -22.21 20.32 -49.84
CA CYS A 11 -21.32 21.34 -49.29
C CYS A 11 -20.67 20.81 -48.01
N LEU A 12 -19.50 20.19 -48.17
CA LEU A 12 -18.46 20.16 -47.16
C LEU A 12 -17.98 21.60 -46.92
N LEU A 13 -18.38 22.20 -45.81
CA LEU A 13 -17.74 23.41 -45.29
C LEU A 13 -17.17 23.09 -43.91
N ALA A 14 -15.88 22.78 -43.95
CA ALA A 14 -14.97 22.86 -42.84
C ALA A 14 -14.84 24.31 -42.34
N CYS A 15 -14.42 24.42 -41.08
CA CYS A 15 -13.88 25.63 -40.43
C CYS A 15 -14.87 26.74 -40.09
N SER A 16 -15.50 26.57 -38.92
CA SER A 16 -15.75 27.68 -37.98
C SER A 16 -15.40 27.26 -36.54
N TRP A 17 -14.19 26.75 -36.34
CA TRP A 17 -13.55 26.80 -35.03
C TRP A 17 -12.81 28.11 -34.90
N ASN A 18 -13.52 29.13 -34.47
CA ASN A 18 -12.93 30.21 -33.70
C ASN A 18 -14.01 30.73 -32.76
N ILE A 19 -13.62 30.84 -31.48
CA ILE A 19 -14.44 31.12 -30.30
C ILE A 19 -14.92 29.85 -29.58
N CYS A 20 -13.96 29.08 -29.04
CA CYS A 20 -14.17 28.44 -27.74
C CYS A 20 -13.08 28.98 -26.81
N GLY A 21 -13.50 29.59 -25.70
CA GLY A 21 -12.58 30.12 -24.70
C GLY A 21 -11.73 29.03 -24.06
N GLN A 22 -10.78 29.50 -23.25
CA GLN A 22 -9.81 28.80 -22.39
C GLN A 22 -10.38 27.72 -21.45
N ASN A 23 -11.16 26.76 -21.95
CA ASN A 23 -11.66 25.64 -21.17
C ASN A 23 -10.93 24.38 -21.60
N SER A 24 -10.07 23.89 -20.70
CA SER A 24 -9.42 22.58 -20.81
C SER A 24 -10.49 21.48 -20.91
N CYS A 25 -10.58 20.82 -22.07
CA CYS A 25 -11.56 19.77 -22.35
C CYS A 25 -10.87 18.47 -22.76
N PHE A 26 -11.43 17.34 -22.31
CA PHE A 26 -11.05 16.02 -22.80
C PHE A 26 -11.87 15.66 -24.05
N HIS A 27 -11.30 14.80 -24.89
CA HIS A 27 -11.97 14.21 -26.04
C HIS A 27 -11.71 12.70 -26.06
N ILE A 28 -12.73 11.90 -25.73
CA ILE A 28 -12.62 10.44 -25.75
C ILE A 28 -13.03 9.91 -27.12
N GLU A 29 -12.12 9.19 -27.76
CA GLU A 29 -12.32 8.42 -28.98
C GLU A 29 -12.32 6.92 -28.61
N GLY A 30 -13.50 6.34 -28.53
CA GLY A 30 -13.72 4.97 -28.11
C GLY A 30 -13.93 4.01 -29.28
N THR A 31 -13.35 2.80 -29.19
CA THR A 31 -13.63 1.68 -30.09
C THR A 31 -13.98 0.43 -29.31
N VAL A 32 -14.82 -0.42 -29.92
CA VAL A 32 -15.26 -1.71 -29.38
C VAL A 32 -15.72 -2.61 -30.53
N ASP A 33 -15.78 -3.92 -30.29
CA ASP A 33 -16.29 -4.88 -31.28
C ASP A 33 -17.70 -4.49 -31.77
N SER A 34 -17.88 -4.45 -33.10
CA SER A 34 -19.13 -4.05 -33.77
C SER A 34 -20.37 -4.85 -33.36
N LYS A 35 -20.19 -6.05 -32.77
CA LYS A 35 -21.31 -6.82 -32.19
C LYS A 35 -22.05 -6.06 -31.07
N TYR A 36 -21.42 -5.05 -30.50
CA TYR A 36 -22.00 -4.20 -29.47
C TYR A 36 -22.66 -2.93 -30.01
N ASN A 37 -22.84 -2.78 -31.33
CA ASN A 37 -23.59 -1.65 -31.89
C ASN A 37 -24.97 -1.52 -31.22
N GLY A 38 -25.34 -0.30 -30.84
CA GLY A 38 -26.55 0.01 -30.08
C GLY A 38 -26.46 -0.25 -28.57
N ALA A 39 -25.34 -0.79 -28.06
CA ALA A 39 -25.13 -0.92 -26.62
C ALA A 39 -24.86 0.45 -25.96
N LEU A 40 -25.35 0.61 -24.74
CA LEU A 40 -25.09 1.78 -23.90
C LEU A 40 -23.63 1.75 -23.40
N VAL A 41 -22.95 2.88 -23.57
CA VAL A 41 -21.66 3.16 -22.94
C VAL A 41 -21.87 4.30 -21.95
N THR A 42 -21.49 4.07 -20.69
CA THR A 42 -21.61 5.06 -19.62
C THR A 42 -20.21 5.50 -19.19
N LEU A 43 -20.02 6.80 -19.02
CA LEU A 43 -18.86 7.40 -18.38
C LEU A 43 -19.29 7.91 -17.01
N PHE A 44 -18.64 7.44 -15.94
CA PHE A 44 -18.91 7.95 -14.60
C PHE A 44 -17.64 8.21 -13.82
N THR A 45 -17.67 9.25 -12.99
CA THR A 45 -16.59 9.60 -12.08
C THR A 45 -17.06 9.33 -10.66
N ILE A 46 -16.30 8.55 -9.89
CA ILE A 46 -16.62 8.23 -8.50
C ILE A 46 -15.58 8.87 -7.59
N THR A 47 -16.03 9.51 -6.52
CA THR A 47 -15.17 9.93 -5.40
C THR A 47 -15.60 9.19 -4.14
N GLY A 48 -14.81 8.24 -3.67
CA GLY A 48 -15.20 7.37 -2.56
C GLY A 48 -16.43 6.54 -2.94
N ASN A 49 -17.56 6.77 -2.26
CA ASN A 49 -18.83 6.09 -2.54
C ASN A 49 -19.85 6.98 -3.27
N VAL A 50 -19.42 8.14 -3.79
CA VAL A 50 -20.31 9.13 -4.40
C VAL A 50 -20.02 9.22 -5.90
N ILE A 51 -21.06 9.03 -6.71
CA ILE A 51 -21.04 9.33 -8.13
C ILE A 51 -21.04 10.86 -8.30
N ARG A 52 -20.02 11.41 -8.96
CA ARG A 52 -19.84 12.85 -9.18
C ARG A 52 -20.45 13.34 -10.48
N SER A 53 -20.30 12.54 -11.52
CA SER A 53 -20.79 12.82 -12.85
C SER A 53 -21.13 11.50 -13.53
N VAL A 54 -22.13 11.56 -14.41
CA VAL A 54 -22.52 10.48 -15.30
C VAL A 54 -22.82 11.11 -16.65
N ASP A 55 -22.25 10.53 -17.69
CA ASP A 55 -22.57 10.81 -19.08
C ASP A 55 -22.77 9.48 -19.81
N SER A 56 -23.47 9.49 -20.94
CA SER A 56 -23.77 8.28 -21.68
C SER A 56 -23.85 8.52 -23.18
N THR A 57 -23.43 7.51 -23.93
CA THR A 57 -23.54 7.45 -25.38
C THR A 57 -23.84 6.03 -25.82
N TYR A 58 -23.99 5.81 -27.11
CA TYR A 58 -24.22 4.48 -27.69
C TYR A 58 -23.07 4.11 -28.63
N VAL A 59 -22.86 2.82 -28.79
CA VAL A 59 -21.92 2.31 -29.79
C VAL A 59 -22.53 2.45 -31.19
N GLU A 60 -21.86 3.16 -32.07
CA GLU A 60 -22.23 3.32 -33.47
C GLU A 60 -21.05 2.90 -34.36
N ASN A 61 -21.26 1.90 -35.23
CA ASN A 61 -20.24 1.33 -36.12
C ASN A 61 -18.94 0.92 -35.40
N GLY A 62 -19.07 0.36 -34.19
CA GLY A 62 -17.93 -0.04 -33.34
C GLY A 62 -17.23 1.12 -32.65
N CYS A 63 -17.78 2.33 -32.69
CA CYS A 63 -17.19 3.54 -32.11
C CYS A 63 -18.12 4.17 -31.07
N PHE A 64 -17.56 4.92 -30.14
CA PHE A 64 -18.28 5.76 -29.19
C PHE A 64 -17.40 6.96 -28.80
N GLY A 65 -17.96 7.98 -28.16
CA GLY A 65 -17.15 9.11 -27.72
C GLY A 65 -17.81 9.97 -26.66
N PHE A 66 -16.98 10.73 -25.95
CA PHE A 66 -17.38 11.66 -24.91
C PHE A 66 -16.56 12.94 -25.04
N VAL A 67 -17.17 14.08 -24.68
CA VAL A 67 -16.50 15.37 -24.59
C VAL A 67 -16.95 16.06 -23.33
N GLY A 68 -16.01 16.62 -22.57
CA GLY A 68 -16.33 17.31 -21.34
C GLY A 68 -15.15 18.09 -20.78
N PRO A 69 -15.34 18.81 -19.67
CA PRO A 69 -14.28 19.54 -19.00
C PRO A 69 -13.26 18.58 -18.39
N GLU A 70 -12.00 19.01 -18.34
CA GLU A 70 -10.93 18.26 -17.69
C GLU A 70 -11.28 17.92 -16.23
N TYR A 71 -10.98 16.69 -15.83
CA TYR A 71 -11.11 16.22 -14.47
C TYR A 71 -10.00 15.22 -14.12
N LEU A 72 -8.99 15.70 -13.40
CA LEU A 72 -7.82 14.92 -12.99
C LEU A 72 -7.85 14.48 -11.51
N TYR A 73 -8.85 14.88 -10.73
CA TYR A 73 -8.88 14.63 -9.29
C TYR A 73 -9.12 13.16 -8.92
N GLU A 74 -9.89 12.43 -9.71
CA GLU A 74 -10.17 11.00 -9.54
C GLU A 74 -10.15 10.30 -10.90
N LYS A 75 -9.95 8.98 -10.86
CA LYS A 75 -10.20 8.16 -12.03
C LYS A 75 -11.70 8.15 -12.36
N SER A 76 -11.99 8.20 -13.65
CA SER A 76 -13.29 7.90 -14.21
C SER A 76 -13.29 6.49 -14.78
N ILE A 77 -14.48 5.94 -14.96
CA ILE A 77 -14.69 4.61 -15.52
C ILE A 77 -15.61 4.74 -16.72
N ILE A 78 -15.17 4.18 -17.85
CA ILE A 78 -16.04 3.90 -18.99
C ILE A 78 -16.53 2.46 -18.84
N SER A 79 -17.84 2.25 -18.98
CA SER A 79 -18.50 0.97 -18.89
C SER A 79 -19.36 0.70 -20.11
N LEU A 80 -19.21 -0.47 -20.70
CA LEU A 80 -20.19 -1.06 -21.61
C LEU A 80 -21.09 -2.00 -20.80
N GLY A 81 -22.41 -1.72 -20.78
CA GLY A 81 -23.37 -2.38 -19.89
C GLY A 81 -23.53 -1.66 -18.54
N ASN A 82 -24.25 -2.30 -17.62
CA ASN A 82 -24.64 -1.68 -16.35
C ASN A 82 -23.56 -1.87 -15.28
N TYR A 83 -23.00 -0.78 -14.76
CA TYR A 83 -22.09 -0.84 -13.61
C TYR A 83 -22.85 -1.20 -12.31
N PRO A 84 -22.31 -2.04 -11.41
CA PRO A 84 -20.98 -2.66 -11.42
C PRO A 84 -20.83 -3.91 -12.30
N ASP A 85 -21.92 -4.48 -12.80
CA ASP A 85 -21.97 -5.70 -13.63
C ASP A 85 -21.64 -5.43 -15.11
N THR A 86 -20.50 -4.77 -15.34
CA THR A 86 -20.08 -4.31 -16.68
C THR A 86 -19.67 -5.47 -17.57
N VAL A 87 -19.95 -5.37 -18.87
CA VAL A 87 -19.44 -6.32 -19.87
C VAL A 87 -17.97 -6.03 -20.16
N LEU A 88 -17.64 -4.76 -20.40
CA LEU A 88 -16.28 -4.27 -20.62
C LEU A 88 -16.14 -2.93 -19.90
N SER A 89 -14.94 -2.65 -19.36
CA SER A 89 -14.68 -1.39 -18.70
C SER A 89 -13.25 -0.92 -18.88
N ALA A 90 -13.03 0.39 -18.71
CA ALA A 90 -11.70 0.99 -18.66
C ALA A 90 -11.65 2.10 -17.60
N GLU A 91 -10.55 2.18 -16.86
CA GLU A 91 -10.25 3.31 -15.97
C GLU A 91 -9.38 4.34 -16.69
N LEU A 92 -9.66 5.62 -16.49
CA LEU A 92 -8.93 6.71 -17.13
C LEU A 92 -8.99 7.99 -16.29
N TYR A 93 -8.04 8.90 -16.52
CA TYR A 93 -8.16 10.29 -16.09
C TYR A 93 -8.71 11.11 -17.24
N LEU A 94 -9.61 12.04 -16.94
CA LEU A 94 -10.22 12.92 -17.95
C LEU A 94 -9.30 14.11 -18.19
N GLU A 95 -8.11 13.87 -18.71
CA GLU A 95 -7.14 14.91 -19.04
C GLU A 95 -7.51 15.67 -20.32
N SER A 96 -7.03 16.90 -20.44
CA SER A 96 -7.24 17.69 -21.65
C SER A 96 -6.60 17.08 -22.87
N GLY A 97 -7.33 17.10 -23.99
CA GLY A 97 -6.87 16.56 -25.27
C GLY A 97 -7.41 15.17 -25.59
N PRO A 98 -6.80 14.48 -26.58
CA PRO A 98 -7.31 13.21 -27.07
C PRO A 98 -7.01 12.05 -26.12
N ILE A 99 -8.04 11.27 -25.83
CA ILE A 99 -7.98 10.02 -25.04
C ILE A 99 -8.55 8.91 -25.92
N LYS A 100 -7.71 7.96 -26.30
CA LYS A 100 -8.14 6.79 -27.08
C LYS A 100 -8.45 5.64 -26.15
N VAL A 101 -9.61 5.03 -26.34
CA VAL A 101 -10.07 3.90 -25.52
C VAL A 101 -10.47 2.76 -26.42
N GLU A 102 -9.87 1.59 -26.22
CA GLU A 102 -10.30 0.35 -26.87
C GLU A 102 -10.90 -0.56 -25.79
N LEU A 103 -12.22 -0.74 -25.80
CA LEU A 103 -12.89 -1.62 -24.85
C LEU A 103 -12.78 -3.08 -25.29
N LYS A 104 -12.18 -3.90 -24.43
CA LYS A 104 -12.02 -5.36 -24.60
C LYS A 104 -11.75 -6.01 -23.24
N HIS A 105 -11.55 -7.33 -23.20
CA HIS A 105 -11.29 -8.05 -21.94
C HIS A 105 -10.11 -7.45 -21.14
N ASN A 106 -9.13 -6.87 -21.83
CA ASN A 106 -8.08 -6.02 -21.27
C ASN A 106 -8.11 -4.66 -21.97
N SER A 107 -9.09 -3.83 -21.62
CA SER A 107 -9.27 -2.53 -22.26
C SER A 107 -8.00 -1.69 -22.22
N VAL A 108 -7.74 -0.97 -23.30
CA VAL A 108 -6.55 -0.14 -23.44
C VAL A 108 -6.98 1.32 -23.43
N VAL A 109 -6.28 2.13 -22.63
CA VAL A 109 -6.42 3.58 -22.62
C VAL A 109 -5.08 4.18 -23.01
N CYS A 110 -5.11 5.08 -24.00
CA CYS A 110 -3.94 5.79 -24.47
C CYS A 110 -4.23 7.30 -24.51
N SER A 111 -3.41 8.04 -23.79
CA SER A 111 -3.58 9.46 -23.51
C SER A 111 -2.21 10.05 -23.11
N PRO A 112 -1.99 11.37 -23.19
CA PRO A 112 -0.71 11.96 -22.80
C PRO A 112 -0.24 11.55 -21.39
N LEU A 113 -1.11 11.57 -20.38
CA LEU A 113 -0.81 11.17 -19.02
C LEU A 113 -0.52 9.68 -18.88
N THR A 114 -1.25 8.81 -19.60
CA THR A 114 -0.97 7.36 -19.55
C THR A 114 0.35 7.01 -20.21
N LEU A 115 0.73 7.71 -21.29
CA LEU A 115 2.05 7.57 -21.92
C LEU A 115 3.16 8.05 -21.00
N GLU A 116 2.99 9.22 -20.36
CA GLU A 116 3.96 9.74 -19.39
C GLU A 116 4.12 8.79 -18.19
N TYR A 117 3.01 8.24 -17.68
CA TYR A 117 3.02 7.28 -16.59
C TYR A 117 3.71 5.97 -16.99
N GLN A 118 3.47 5.47 -18.21
CA GLN A 118 4.15 4.28 -18.72
C GLN A 118 5.67 4.52 -18.81
N GLN A 119 6.09 5.66 -19.35
CA GLN A 119 7.51 6.03 -19.41
C GLN A 119 8.14 6.09 -18.01
N PHE A 120 7.41 6.61 -17.03
CA PHE A 120 7.83 6.63 -15.63
C PHE A 120 8.03 5.21 -15.08
N LEU A 121 7.09 4.29 -15.33
CA LEU A 121 7.18 2.89 -14.89
C LEU A 121 8.37 2.17 -15.53
N ASP A 122 8.56 2.34 -16.84
CA ASP A 122 9.65 1.74 -17.61
C ASP A 122 11.01 2.23 -17.09
N SER A 123 11.12 3.54 -16.84
CA SER A 123 12.33 4.14 -16.27
C SER A 123 12.62 3.60 -14.86
N CYS A 124 11.60 3.50 -14.00
CA CYS A 124 11.75 2.91 -12.68
C CYS A 124 12.11 1.42 -12.72
N ALA A 125 11.65 0.68 -13.72
CA ALA A 125 12.03 -0.72 -13.92
C ALA A 125 13.50 -0.83 -14.33
N GLU A 126 13.96 0.06 -15.20
CA GLU A 126 15.35 0.10 -15.65
C GLU A 126 16.33 0.47 -14.51
N TYR A 127 16.02 1.49 -13.70
CA TYR A 127 16.81 1.78 -12.49
C TYR A 127 16.92 0.56 -11.56
N ARG A 128 15.80 -0.10 -11.26
CA ARG A 128 15.79 -1.31 -10.41
C ARG A 128 16.59 -2.46 -11.02
N ARG A 129 16.57 -2.60 -12.35
CA ARG A 129 17.40 -3.58 -13.06
C ARG A 129 18.89 -3.29 -12.86
N GLN A 130 19.30 -2.03 -13.00
CA GLN A 130 20.69 -1.62 -12.81
C GLN A 130 21.17 -1.84 -11.36
N ILE A 131 20.38 -1.40 -10.38
CA ILE A 131 20.65 -1.64 -8.95
C ILE A 131 20.77 -3.14 -8.65
N SER A 132 19.86 -3.96 -9.18
CA SER A 132 19.90 -5.42 -8.98
C SER A 132 21.17 -6.07 -9.54
N VAL A 133 21.68 -5.58 -10.67
CA VAL A 133 22.95 -6.06 -11.25
C VAL A 133 24.14 -5.65 -10.39
N ALA A 134 24.21 -4.38 -9.97
CA ALA A 134 25.27 -3.86 -9.12
C ALA A 134 25.34 -4.59 -7.76
N LEU A 135 24.18 -4.84 -7.12
CA LEU A 135 24.11 -5.64 -5.88
C LEU A 135 24.63 -7.07 -6.06
N LYS A 136 24.34 -7.73 -7.19
CA LYS A 136 24.88 -9.07 -7.49
C LYS A 136 26.40 -9.05 -7.63
N ASN A 137 26.96 -7.95 -8.10
CA ASN A 137 28.40 -7.73 -8.19
C ASN A 137 29.02 -7.23 -6.89
N LYS A 138 28.23 -7.03 -5.82
CA LYS A 138 28.64 -6.46 -4.53
C LYS A 138 29.20 -5.03 -4.66
N GLU A 139 28.70 -4.29 -5.64
CA GLU A 139 28.99 -2.86 -5.80
C GLU A 139 28.13 -2.05 -4.82
N ASP A 140 28.62 -0.86 -4.47
CA ASP A 140 27.84 0.14 -3.74
C ASP A 140 26.76 0.72 -4.67
N VAL A 141 25.53 0.82 -4.16
CA VAL A 141 24.35 1.24 -4.92
C VAL A 141 23.69 2.51 -4.38
N GLU A 142 24.26 3.13 -3.34
CA GLU A 142 23.65 4.29 -2.68
C GLU A 142 23.31 5.43 -3.65
N ASP A 143 24.24 5.81 -4.53
CA ASP A 143 24.00 6.85 -5.55
C ASP A 143 22.92 6.45 -6.57
N MET A 144 22.84 5.16 -6.94
CA MET A 144 21.81 4.67 -7.86
C MET A 144 20.42 4.67 -7.22
N GLU A 145 20.33 4.27 -5.95
CA GLU A 145 19.11 4.32 -5.16
C GLU A 145 18.64 5.78 -4.98
N LEU A 146 19.57 6.70 -4.69
CA LEU A 146 19.26 8.13 -4.57
C LEU A 146 18.72 8.70 -5.90
N LYS A 147 19.32 8.35 -7.04
CA LYS A 147 18.83 8.76 -8.37
C LYS A 147 17.43 8.25 -8.65
N LEU A 148 17.12 7.00 -8.28
CA LEU A 148 15.76 6.46 -8.41
C LEU A 148 14.78 7.22 -7.50
N CYS A 149 15.15 7.50 -6.25
CA CYS A 149 14.34 8.28 -5.32
C CYS A 149 14.05 9.69 -5.86
N GLU A 150 15.06 10.40 -6.36
CA GLU A 150 14.90 11.71 -6.99
C GLU A 150 14.00 11.66 -8.22
N TYR A 151 14.17 10.67 -9.08
CA TYR A 151 13.35 10.50 -10.28
C TYR A 151 11.87 10.30 -9.92
N LYS A 152 11.60 9.41 -8.95
CA LYS A 152 10.27 9.19 -8.39
C LYS A 152 9.69 10.46 -7.78
N TYR A 153 10.48 11.18 -6.99
CA TYR A 153 10.07 12.44 -6.39
C TYR A 153 9.66 13.47 -7.44
N ARG A 154 10.47 13.70 -8.48
CA ARG A 154 10.17 14.69 -9.54
C ARG A 154 8.85 14.36 -10.25
N PHE A 155 8.61 13.09 -10.55
CA PHE A 155 7.34 12.66 -11.15
C PHE A 155 6.16 12.87 -10.20
N LYS A 156 6.27 12.39 -8.95
CA LYS A 156 5.22 12.58 -7.93
C LYS A 156 4.92 14.06 -7.71
N LYS A 157 5.93 14.89 -7.58
CA LYS A 157 5.82 16.35 -7.40
C LYS A 157 5.07 17.01 -8.54
N LYS A 158 5.40 16.67 -9.79
CA LYS A 158 4.71 17.20 -10.98
C LYS A 158 3.21 16.89 -10.96
N HIS A 159 2.83 15.71 -10.47
CA HIS A 159 1.46 15.18 -10.54
C HIS A 159 0.72 15.21 -9.19
N ILE A 160 1.29 15.78 -8.13
CA ILE A 160 0.79 15.61 -6.76
C ILE A 160 -0.63 16.16 -6.54
N HIS A 161 -1.05 17.10 -7.39
CA HIS A 161 -2.37 17.73 -7.35
C HIS A 161 -3.46 16.95 -8.10
N ASN A 162 -3.12 15.82 -8.74
CA ASN A 162 -4.06 14.94 -9.40
C ASN A 162 -4.11 13.55 -8.75
N GLY A 163 -5.10 12.75 -9.15
CA GLY A 163 -5.30 11.40 -8.59
C GLY A 163 -4.14 10.45 -8.85
N LEU A 164 -3.36 10.63 -9.93
CA LEU A 164 -2.20 9.80 -10.24
C LEU A 164 -1.07 10.05 -9.24
N GLY A 165 -0.65 11.31 -9.07
CA GLY A 165 0.43 11.64 -8.14
C GLY A 165 0.06 11.34 -6.70
N ARG A 166 -1.18 11.67 -6.28
CA ARG A 166 -1.70 11.29 -4.97
C ARG A 166 -1.65 9.77 -4.78
N GLY A 167 -2.19 8.99 -5.72
CA GLY A 167 -2.19 7.53 -5.63
C GLY A 167 -0.78 6.93 -5.53
N LEU A 168 0.19 7.48 -6.26
CA LEU A 168 1.59 7.06 -6.18
C LEU A 168 2.23 7.38 -4.83
N LEU A 169 1.97 8.56 -4.26
CA LEU A 169 2.43 8.89 -2.91
C LEU A 169 1.88 7.88 -1.90
N LEU A 170 0.55 7.67 -1.90
CA LEU A 170 -0.11 6.79 -0.93
C LEU A 170 0.39 5.34 -0.99
N ARG A 171 0.62 4.81 -2.19
CA ARG A 171 1.13 3.43 -2.37
C ARG A 171 2.52 3.23 -1.74
N GLU A 172 3.27 4.30 -1.55
CA GLU A 172 4.63 4.27 -1.01
C GLU A 172 4.69 4.72 0.46
N ALA A 173 3.56 4.82 1.16
CA ALA A 173 3.53 5.22 2.57
C ALA A 173 4.31 4.28 3.51
N ASN A 174 4.46 3.01 3.14
CA ASN A 174 5.27 2.03 3.87
C ASN A 174 6.77 2.09 3.53
N ASP A 175 7.17 2.80 2.46
CA ASP A 175 8.57 2.96 2.12
C ASP A 175 9.21 3.98 3.07
N ILE A 176 9.72 3.47 4.19
CA ILE A 176 10.19 4.36 5.25
C ILE A 176 11.44 5.16 4.87
N TYR A 177 12.13 4.73 3.81
CA TYR A 177 13.39 5.29 3.33
C TYR A 177 13.19 6.40 2.30
N ASP A 178 11.98 6.64 1.78
CA ASP A 178 11.71 7.78 0.88
C ASP A 178 11.85 9.12 1.66
N PRO A 179 12.92 9.90 1.42
CA PRO A 179 13.17 11.13 2.18
C PRO A 179 12.23 12.27 1.76
N TYR A 180 11.52 12.15 0.64
CA TYR A 180 10.67 13.20 0.09
C TYR A 180 9.19 13.03 0.44
N PHE A 181 8.83 11.96 1.16
CA PHE A 181 7.43 11.64 1.43
C PHE A 181 6.70 12.77 2.16
N ASP A 182 7.27 13.26 3.28
CA ASP A 182 6.63 14.33 4.07
C ASP A 182 6.52 15.64 3.27
N GLU A 183 7.53 15.97 2.44
CA GLU A 183 7.47 17.14 1.55
C GLU A 183 6.30 17.01 0.56
N LEU A 184 6.18 15.87 -0.13
CA LEU A 184 5.11 15.61 -1.08
C LEU A 184 3.73 15.59 -0.40
N TYR A 185 3.66 15.04 0.81
CA TYR A 185 2.44 15.07 1.61
C TYR A 185 2.02 16.50 1.94
N GLU A 186 2.97 17.37 2.31
CA GLU A 186 2.67 18.76 2.59
C GLU A 186 2.18 19.56 1.37
N MET A 187 2.58 19.15 0.17
CA MET A 187 2.09 19.72 -1.10
C MET A 187 0.65 19.33 -1.47
N LEU A 188 0.06 18.33 -0.80
CA LEU A 188 -1.34 17.96 -1.02
C LEU A 188 -2.28 19.11 -0.62
N SER A 189 -3.39 19.24 -1.33
CA SER A 189 -4.43 20.21 -0.99
C SER A 189 -5.10 19.89 0.36
N ASP A 190 -5.69 20.89 1.03
CA ASP A 190 -6.45 20.65 2.27
C ASP A 190 -7.58 19.64 2.07
N ARG A 191 -8.19 19.64 0.87
CA ARG A 191 -9.20 18.67 0.47
C ARG A 191 -8.63 17.26 0.46
N ASP A 192 -7.45 17.05 -0.13
CA ASP A 192 -6.80 15.75 -0.18
C ASP A 192 -6.32 15.29 1.20
N LYS A 193 -5.68 16.17 1.98
CA LYS A 193 -5.26 15.88 3.36
C LYS A 193 -6.45 15.50 4.27
N CYS A 194 -7.65 16.00 3.97
CA CYS A 194 -8.85 15.65 4.74
C CYS A 194 -9.40 14.25 4.46
N ARG A 195 -9.02 13.60 3.34
CA ARG A 195 -9.56 12.30 2.93
C ARG A 195 -9.16 11.19 3.90
N GLY A 196 -10.05 10.20 4.07
CA GLY A 196 -9.84 9.08 4.97
C GLY A 196 -8.69 8.15 4.55
N ASP A 197 -8.56 7.89 3.25
CA ASP A 197 -7.46 7.10 2.67
C ASP A 197 -6.11 7.79 2.90
N VAL A 198 -6.01 9.08 2.56
CA VAL A 198 -4.79 9.89 2.74
C VAL A 198 -4.36 9.94 4.20
N LYS A 199 -5.29 10.21 5.12
CA LYS A 199 -5.00 10.20 6.57
C LYS A 199 -4.49 8.83 7.03
N SER A 200 -5.13 7.75 6.58
CA SER A 200 -4.79 6.39 7.00
C SER A 200 -3.37 6.03 6.57
N GLU A 201 -3.02 6.31 5.31
CA GLU A 201 -1.67 6.06 4.79
C GLU A 201 -0.62 6.97 5.43
N TYR A 202 -0.94 8.25 5.71
CA TYR A 202 -0.02 9.11 6.46
C TYR A 202 0.27 8.57 7.86
N GLN A 203 -0.76 8.05 8.55
CA GLN A 203 -0.56 7.39 9.83
C GLN A 203 0.35 6.17 9.69
N ILE A 204 0.16 5.35 8.66
CA ILE A 204 1.04 4.20 8.36
C ILE A 204 2.50 4.67 8.23
N ARG A 205 2.76 5.73 7.44
CA ARG A 205 4.11 6.32 7.31
C ARG A 205 4.71 6.74 8.64
N LYS A 206 3.99 7.55 9.43
CA LYS A 206 4.46 8.03 10.74
C LYS A 206 4.76 6.88 11.70
N LYS A 207 3.95 5.84 11.65
CA LYS A 207 4.08 4.64 12.47
C LYS A 207 5.30 3.80 12.06
N GLY A 208 5.52 3.59 10.76
CA GLY A 208 6.71 2.91 10.26
C GLY A 208 8.01 3.63 10.67
N LEU A 209 8.02 4.97 10.60
CA LEU A 209 9.13 5.79 11.11
C LEU A 209 9.32 5.61 12.62
N ALA A 210 8.25 5.71 13.41
CA ALA A 210 8.32 5.54 14.86
C ALA A 210 8.90 4.17 15.26
N GLN A 211 8.53 3.12 14.53
CA GLN A 211 9.06 1.76 14.73
C GLN A 211 10.54 1.64 14.35
N GLN A 212 11.01 2.32 13.31
CA GLN A 212 12.43 2.38 12.98
C GLN A 212 13.24 2.99 14.14
N PHE A 213 12.70 4.01 14.80
CA PHE A 213 13.31 4.60 15.99
C PHE A 213 13.24 3.72 17.25
N LEU A 214 12.58 2.56 17.23
CA LEU A 214 12.67 1.59 18.33
C LEU A 214 13.97 0.81 18.27
N ALA A 215 14.43 0.46 17.06
CA ALA A 215 15.70 -0.24 16.89
C ALA A 215 16.83 0.61 17.49
N GLY A 216 17.66 -0.04 18.32
CA GLY A 216 18.74 0.60 19.05
C GLY A 216 18.38 1.12 20.43
N LYS A 217 17.09 1.28 20.78
CA LYS A 217 16.66 1.71 22.11
C LYS A 217 16.62 0.54 23.10
N GLN A 218 16.60 0.86 24.39
CA GLN A 218 16.28 -0.09 25.45
C GLN A 218 14.80 -0.48 25.38
N PHE A 219 14.47 -1.72 25.75
CA PHE A 219 13.08 -2.15 25.92
C PHE A 219 12.32 -1.27 26.91
N MET A 220 11.01 -1.14 26.71
CA MET A 220 10.12 -0.40 27.59
C MET A 220 9.47 -1.38 28.56
N ASP A 221 9.81 -1.26 29.84
CA ASP A 221 9.29 -2.19 30.83
C ASP A 221 7.78 -1.94 31.09
N PHE A 222 7.05 -3.03 31.31
CA PHE A 222 5.61 -3.00 31.52
C PHE A 222 5.19 -4.09 32.51
N THR A 223 4.25 -3.78 33.41
CA THR A 223 3.68 -4.74 34.36
C THR A 223 2.44 -5.37 33.74
N LEU A 224 2.42 -6.69 33.67
CA LEU A 224 1.39 -7.52 33.07
C LEU A 224 1.00 -8.61 34.07
N ILE A 225 -0.02 -9.40 33.75
CA ILE A 225 -0.38 -10.56 34.56
C ILE A 225 -0.04 -11.88 33.86
N ASP A 226 0.42 -12.86 34.64
CA ASP A 226 0.60 -14.23 34.17
C ASP A 226 -0.72 -15.03 34.20
N SER A 227 -0.68 -16.28 33.73
CA SER A 227 -1.86 -17.17 33.68
C SER A 227 -2.39 -17.59 35.05
N LEU A 228 -1.63 -17.33 36.12
CA LEU A 228 -2.03 -17.56 37.51
C LEU A 228 -2.57 -16.27 38.17
N GLY A 229 -2.57 -15.15 37.46
CA GLY A 229 -3.03 -13.85 37.94
C GLY A 229 -1.99 -13.07 38.74
N ASN A 230 -0.71 -13.49 38.74
CA ASN A 230 0.35 -12.73 39.39
C ASN A 230 0.87 -11.63 38.47
N GLU A 231 1.23 -10.50 39.06
CA GLU A 231 1.94 -9.45 38.34
C GLU A 231 3.37 -9.91 37.98
N LYS A 232 3.75 -9.67 36.73
CA LYS A 232 5.08 -9.90 36.15
C LYS A 232 5.49 -8.72 35.32
N ARG A 233 6.78 -8.45 35.24
CA ARG A 233 7.34 -7.38 34.41
C ARG A 233 8.06 -7.97 33.21
N ILE A 234 8.11 -7.25 32.10
CA ILE A 234 8.91 -7.67 30.93
C ILE A 234 10.37 -7.86 31.35
N SER A 235 10.89 -6.98 32.21
CA SER A 235 12.23 -7.08 32.79
C SER A 235 12.51 -8.39 33.53
N ASP A 236 11.51 -9.11 34.02
CA ASP A 236 11.69 -10.42 34.66
C ASP A 236 12.18 -11.49 33.67
N TYR A 237 12.06 -11.25 32.36
CA TYR A 237 12.41 -12.20 31.30
C TYR A 237 13.62 -11.75 30.47
N VAL A 238 13.91 -10.45 30.46
CA VAL A 238 15.05 -9.88 29.73
C VAL A 238 16.38 -10.38 30.32
N GLY A 239 17.35 -10.68 29.45
CA GLY A 239 18.67 -11.16 29.83
C GLY A 239 18.77 -12.66 30.19
N LYS A 240 17.64 -13.38 30.23
CA LYS A 240 17.63 -14.85 30.42
C LYS A 240 18.08 -15.62 29.18
N ASN A 241 17.94 -15.02 28.00
CA ASN A 241 18.25 -15.59 26.70
C ASN A 241 19.24 -14.65 25.96
N GLU A 242 19.99 -15.18 25.00
CA GLU A 242 20.84 -14.36 24.12
C GLU A 242 19.98 -13.44 23.25
N LEU A 243 18.83 -13.96 22.79
CA LEU A 243 17.79 -13.23 22.10
C LEU A 243 16.44 -13.50 22.76
N LEU A 244 15.65 -12.45 22.98
CA LEU A 244 14.27 -12.57 23.47
C LEU A 244 13.31 -11.91 22.48
N PHE A 245 12.39 -12.69 21.92
CA PHE A 245 11.32 -12.20 21.08
C PHE A 245 10.07 -11.91 21.91
N LEU A 246 9.69 -10.64 21.99
CA LEU A 246 8.40 -10.22 22.53
C LEU A 246 7.34 -10.40 21.43
N ASP A 247 6.44 -11.37 21.58
CA ASP A 247 5.36 -11.65 20.64
C ASP A 247 4.07 -10.96 21.11
N PHE A 248 3.69 -9.86 20.46
CA PHE A 248 2.46 -9.14 20.78
C PHE A 248 1.31 -9.72 19.97
N TRP A 249 0.35 -10.33 20.68
CA TRP A 249 -0.74 -11.10 20.07
C TRP A 249 -2.06 -10.90 20.82
N ALA A 250 -3.14 -11.55 20.39
CA ALA A 250 -4.40 -11.60 21.14
C ALA A 250 -5.25 -12.81 20.73
N SER A 251 -6.15 -13.25 21.62
CA SER A 251 -7.03 -14.39 21.41
C SER A 251 -7.95 -14.24 20.18
N TRP A 252 -8.36 -12.99 19.91
CA TRP A 252 -9.21 -12.59 18.79
C TRP A 252 -8.43 -12.35 17.48
N CYS A 253 -7.09 -12.39 17.52
CA CYS A 253 -6.25 -12.17 16.35
C CYS A 253 -6.08 -13.47 15.55
N GLY A 254 -6.90 -13.64 14.50
CA GLY A 254 -6.81 -14.77 13.57
C GLY A 254 -5.40 -14.97 12.97
N PRO A 255 -4.77 -13.93 12.38
CA PRO A 255 -3.43 -14.04 11.83
C PRO A 255 -2.35 -14.41 12.86
N CYS A 256 -2.43 -13.90 14.09
CA CYS A 256 -1.49 -14.24 15.17
C CYS A 256 -1.56 -15.74 15.49
N ARG A 257 -2.77 -16.28 15.62
CA ARG A 257 -3.00 -17.71 15.87
C ARG A 257 -2.55 -18.60 14.70
N ALA A 258 -2.67 -18.11 13.47
CA ALA A 258 -2.14 -18.82 12.29
C ALA A 258 -0.60 -18.85 12.28
N GLN A 259 0.05 -17.86 12.89
CA GLN A 259 1.50 -17.76 12.98
C GLN A 259 2.11 -18.62 14.10
N GLU A 260 1.38 -18.88 15.19
CA GLU A 260 1.87 -19.60 16.37
C GLU A 260 2.57 -20.96 16.06
N PRO A 261 2.04 -21.86 15.20
CA PRO A 261 2.76 -23.10 14.85
C PRO A 261 4.13 -22.87 14.19
N HIS A 262 4.32 -21.73 13.53
CA HIS A 262 5.63 -21.36 12.98
C HIS A 262 6.57 -20.83 14.06
N LEU A 263 6.06 -20.08 15.04
CA LEU A 263 6.84 -19.65 16.20
C LEU A 263 7.29 -20.85 17.04
N VAL A 264 6.43 -21.87 17.21
CA VAL A 264 6.80 -23.14 17.85
C VAL A 264 8.00 -23.77 17.16
N ARG A 265 7.97 -23.88 15.82
CA ARG A 265 9.10 -24.43 15.05
C ARG A 265 10.37 -23.61 15.22
N LEU A 266 10.29 -22.28 15.14
CA LEU A 266 11.45 -21.41 15.31
C LEU A 266 12.01 -21.50 16.73
N TYR A 267 11.15 -21.53 17.73
CA TYR A 267 11.58 -21.73 19.12
C TYR A 267 12.31 -23.05 19.27
N GLN A 268 11.75 -24.16 18.77
CA GLN A 268 12.42 -25.47 18.81
C GLN A 268 13.75 -25.48 18.06
N GLU A 269 13.85 -24.77 16.93
CA GLU A 269 15.08 -24.69 16.10
C GLU A 269 16.20 -23.90 16.80
N TYR A 270 15.88 -22.84 17.57
CA TYR A 270 16.87 -21.92 18.11
C TYR A 270 16.97 -21.86 19.65
N LYS A 271 16.07 -22.50 20.41
CA LYS A 271 16.05 -22.41 21.89
C LYS A 271 17.38 -22.84 22.54
N ASP A 272 18.01 -23.89 22.01
CA ASP A 272 19.27 -24.43 22.54
C ASP A 272 20.47 -23.53 22.18
N ARG A 273 20.23 -22.54 21.30
CA ARG A 273 21.16 -21.45 20.96
C ARG A 273 20.82 -20.15 21.70
N GLY A 274 20.04 -20.23 22.77
CA GLY A 274 19.68 -19.09 23.61
C GLY A 274 18.60 -18.18 23.01
N PHE A 275 17.69 -18.70 22.18
CA PHE A 275 16.52 -17.98 21.72
C PHE A 275 15.32 -18.21 22.66
N GLY A 276 14.72 -17.12 23.15
CA GLY A 276 13.50 -17.14 23.95
C GLY A 276 12.35 -16.40 23.27
N ILE A 277 11.13 -16.77 23.66
CA ILE A 277 9.91 -16.03 23.32
C ILE A 277 9.23 -15.61 24.63
N LEU A 278 8.63 -14.42 24.65
CA LEU A 278 7.69 -13.98 25.68
C LEU A 278 6.42 -13.52 24.96
N GLY A 279 5.32 -14.26 25.16
CA GLY A 279 4.03 -13.86 24.63
C GLY A 279 3.41 -12.73 25.47
N ILE A 280 3.00 -11.66 24.80
CA ILE A 280 2.31 -10.51 25.40
C ILE A 280 0.94 -10.37 24.73
N SER A 281 -0.09 -10.88 25.40
CA SER A 281 -1.48 -10.77 24.97
C SER A 281 -2.01 -9.36 25.22
N LEU A 282 -2.61 -8.79 24.17
CA LEU A 282 -3.36 -7.53 24.18
C LEU A 282 -4.86 -7.76 24.49
N ASP A 283 -5.23 -8.91 25.06
CA ASP A 283 -6.58 -9.15 25.53
C ASP A 283 -6.88 -8.28 26.75
N VAL A 284 -7.95 -7.50 26.67
CA VAL A 284 -8.46 -6.72 27.81
C VAL A 284 -9.29 -7.57 28.79
N ASN A 285 -9.63 -8.81 28.40
CA ASN A 285 -10.33 -9.78 29.22
C ASN A 285 -9.54 -11.10 29.23
N THR A 286 -9.10 -11.51 30.41
CA THR A 286 -8.28 -12.70 30.62
C THR A 286 -8.99 -14.00 30.26
N ALA A 287 -10.31 -14.07 30.34
CA ALA A 287 -11.04 -15.31 30.09
C ALA A 287 -10.83 -15.83 28.65
N SER A 288 -10.87 -14.93 27.66
CA SER A 288 -10.64 -15.29 26.26
C SER A 288 -9.20 -15.74 26.03
N TRP A 289 -8.24 -15.00 26.60
CA TRP A 289 -6.82 -15.34 26.54
C TRP A 289 -6.54 -16.72 27.15
N LEU A 290 -6.98 -16.96 28.39
CA LEU A 290 -6.83 -18.25 29.08
C LEU A 290 -7.48 -19.40 28.31
N SER A 291 -8.62 -19.17 27.65
CA SER A 291 -9.29 -20.20 26.84
C SER A 291 -8.48 -20.63 25.62
N VAL A 292 -7.66 -19.72 25.07
CA VAL A 292 -6.73 -20.02 23.96
C VAL A 292 -5.44 -20.63 24.50
N LEU A 293 -4.92 -20.14 25.63
CA LEU A 293 -3.77 -20.74 26.33
C LEU A 293 -4.00 -22.21 26.69
N ALA A 294 -5.21 -22.57 27.11
CA ALA A 294 -5.54 -23.96 27.45
C ALA A 294 -5.49 -24.92 26.24
N LYS A 295 -5.46 -24.39 25.00
CA LYS A 295 -5.49 -25.18 23.75
C LYS A 295 -4.15 -25.20 23.03
N LYS A 296 -3.19 -24.38 23.43
CA LYS A 296 -1.89 -24.23 22.77
C LYS A 296 -0.78 -24.94 23.54
N GLU A 297 0.33 -25.19 22.87
CA GLU A 297 1.53 -25.69 23.53
C GLU A 297 2.18 -24.54 24.33
N ASN A 298 2.15 -24.64 25.67
CA ASN A 298 2.73 -23.64 26.57
C ASN A 298 4.26 -23.78 26.64
N LEU A 299 4.94 -23.53 25.52
CA LEU A 299 6.40 -23.69 25.38
C LEU A 299 7.20 -22.51 25.96
N TRP A 300 6.55 -21.36 26.11
CA TRP A 300 7.17 -20.15 26.65
C TRP A 300 6.20 -19.41 27.58
N PRO A 301 6.71 -18.47 28.41
CA PRO A 301 5.88 -17.66 29.28
C PRO A 301 4.92 -16.77 28.49
N GLU A 302 3.71 -16.60 29.02
CA GLU A 302 2.63 -15.82 28.44
C GLU A 302 2.12 -14.84 29.48
N LEU A 303 2.04 -13.57 29.10
CA LEU A 303 1.54 -12.47 29.92
C LEU A 303 0.38 -11.76 29.22
N CYS A 304 -0.47 -11.07 29.98
CA CYS A 304 -1.64 -10.37 29.45
C CYS A 304 -1.75 -8.96 30.05
N ILE A 305 -2.19 -8.00 29.23
CA ILE A 305 -2.46 -6.63 29.69
C ILE A 305 -3.67 -6.55 30.63
N ALA A 306 -4.70 -7.39 30.39
CA ALA A 306 -5.93 -7.48 31.17
C ALA A 306 -6.64 -6.14 31.51
N GLY A 307 -6.43 -5.10 30.69
CA GLY A 307 -6.98 -3.76 30.94
C GLY A 307 -6.99 -2.89 29.69
N LYS A 308 -8.06 -2.10 29.52
CA LYS A 308 -8.21 -1.19 28.36
C LYS A 308 -7.20 -0.04 28.36
N GLU A 309 -6.89 0.50 29.53
CA GLU A 309 -5.92 1.59 29.66
C GLU A 309 -4.50 1.09 29.33
N ASP A 310 -4.19 -0.15 29.73
CA ASP A 310 -2.91 -0.77 29.45
C ASP A 310 -2.74 -1.15 27.98
N ASP A 311 -3.81 -1.53 27.26
CA ASP A 311 -3.78 -1.69 25.79
C ASP A 311 -3.29 -0.41 25.11
N LYS A 312 -3.85 0.74 25.51
CA LYS A 312 -3.45 2.03 24.95
C LYS A 312 -1.99 2.34 25.27
N ARG A 313 -1.56 2.19 26.53
CA ARG A 313 -0.21 2.52 26.98
C ARG A 313 0.85 1.64 26.30
N ILE A 314 0.64 0.32 26.24
CA ILE A 314 1.64 -0.59 25.65
C ILE A 314 1.77 -0.37 24.14
N ARG A 315 0.65 -0.06 23.46
CA ARG A 315 0.65 0.31 22.04
C ARG A 315 1.41 1.60 21.78
N GLU A 316 1.28 2.60 22.65
CA GLU A 316 2.03 3.85 22.55
C GLU A 316 3.53 3.62 22.78
N LEU A 317 3.90 2.88 23.83
CA LEU A 317 5.30 2.60 24.19
C LEU A 317 6.07 1.88 23.09
N TYR A 318 5.46 0.86 22.50
CA TYR A 318 6.07 0.02 21.46
C TYR A 318 5.63 0.39 20.04
N SER A 319 4.92 1.51 19.86
CA SER A 319 4.38 1.93 18.55
C SER A 319 3.63 0.81 17.81
N ILE A 320 2.78 0.08 18.54
CA ILE A 320 2.00 -1.07 18.04
C ILE A 320 0.70 -0.55 17.39
N THR A 321 0.51 -0.90 16.13
CA THR A 321 -0.55 -0.33 15.28
C THR A 321 -1.48 -1.39 14.71
N GLY A 322 -1.01 -2.63 14.73
CA GLY A 322 -1.71 -3.85 14.42
C GLY A 322 -0.95 -5.02 15.02
N ILE A 323 -1.58 -6.19 15.02
CA ILE A 323 -0.95 -7.46 15.39
C ILE A 323 -1.23 -8.48 14.27
N PRO A 324 -0.34 -9.46 14.01
CA PRO A 324 0.85 -9.81 14.79
C PRO A 324 1.96 -8.75 14.72
N PHE A 325 2.62 -8.52 15.85
CA PHE A 325 3.73 -7.58 15.99
C PHE A 325 4.76 -8.16 16.95
N GLY A 326 6.03 -7.95 16.68
CA GLY A 326 7.07 -8.46 17.55
C GLY A 326 8.27 -7.53 17.71
N VAL A 327 8.95 -7.66 18.83
CA VAL A 327 10.17 -6.92 19.14
C VAL A 327 11.24 -7.92 19.53
N LEU A 328 12.37 -7.89 18.84
CA LEU A 328 13.50 -8.76 19.17
C LEU A 328 14.50 -7.98 20.01
N LEU A 329 14.79 -8.49 21.19
CA LEU A 329 15.74 -7.94 22.14
C LEU A 329 17.02 -8.77 22.14
N ASP A 330 18.17 -8.12 22.29
CA ASP A 330 19.39 -8.81 22.72
C ASP A 330 19.40 -9.06 24.23
N LYS A 331 20.43 -9.78 24.70
CA LYS A 331 20.63 -10.09 26.12
C LYS A 331 20.68 -8.87 27.05
N SER A 332 21.10 -7.70 26.55
CA SER A 332 21.10 -6.47 27.35
C SER A 332 19.72 -5.82 27.45
N GLY A 333 18.75 -6.31 26.67
CA GLY A 333 17.43 -5.71 26.52
C GLY A 333 17.36 -4.60 25.48
N LYS A 334 18.40 -4.44 24.66
CA LYS A 334 18.35 -3.51 23.53
C LYS A 334 17.51 -4.10 22.41
N ILE A 335 16.63 -3.28 21.84
CA ILE A 335 15.81 -3.66 20.70
C ILE A 335 16.73 -3.72 19.47
N ILE A 336 16.92 -4.92 18.93
CA ILE A 336 17.73 -5.13 17.72
C ILE A 336 16.88 -5.14 16.45
N SER A 337 15.59 -5.46 16.55
CA SER A 337 14.67 -5.43 15.41
C SER A 337 13.20 -5.36 15.82
N VAL A 338 12.36 -4.86 14.92
CA VAL A 338 10.90 -4.88 14.99
C VAL A 338 10.37 -5.76 13.87
N VAL A 339 9.45 -6.67 14.20
CA VAL A 339 8.93 -7.71 13.30
C VAL A 339 7.44 -7.45 13.02
N ASN A 340 7.17 -6.83 11.87
CA ASN A 340 5.80 -6.51 11.43
C ASN A 340 5.21 -7.51 10.41
N ALA A 341 6.03 -8.41 9.86
CA ALA A 341 5.72 -9.18 8.64
C ALA A 341 5.69 -10.71 8.87
N GLY A 342 5.11 -11.14 9.98
CA GLY A 342 4.93 -12.56 10.28
C GLY A 342 6.23 -13.30 10.63
N TRP A 343 6.13 -14.61 10.81
CA TRP A 343 7.24 -15.48 11.25
C TRP A 343 8.40 -15.55 10.25
N GLN A 344 8.17 -15.29 8.97
CA GLN A 344 9.20 -15.34 7.93
C GLN A 344 10.28 -14.28 8.17
N HIS A 345 9.87 -13.06 8.52
CA HIS A 345 10.80 -11.98 8.82
C HIS A 345 11.64 -12.30 10.07
N LEU A 346 11.01 -12.83 11.12
CA LEU A 346 11.75 -13.33 12.30
C LEU A 346 12.75 -14.43 11.90
N LYS A 347 12.34 -15.39 11.07
CA LYS A 347 13.25 -16.45 10.59
C LYS A 347 14.44 -15.89 9.82
N MET A 348 14.25 -14.85 9.00
CA MET A 348 15.35 -14.19 8.29
C MET A 348 16.35 -13.57 9.27
N ILE A 349 15.85 -12.80 10.25
CA ILE A 349 16.68 -12.15 11.28
C ILE A 349 17.46 -13.19 12.09
N LEU A 350 16.80 -14.24 12.56
CA LEU A 350 17.46 -15.30 13.34
C LEU A 350 18.54 -16.01 12.51
N ASN A 351 18.28 -16.32 11.25
CA ASN A 351 19.28 -16.91 10.36
C ASN A 351 20.50 -16.02 10.17
N GLU A 352 20.31 -14.72 9.96
CA GLU A 352 21.42 -13.77 9.80
C GLU A 352 22.22 -13.63 11.08
N TYR A 353 21.54 -13.47 12.22
CA TYR A 353 22.18 -13.33 13.53
C TYR A 353 23.04 -14.56 13.85
N TYR A 354 22.45 -15.76 13.76
CA TYR A 354 23.14 -16.99 14.13
C TYR A 354 24.23 -17.41 13.14
N LYS A 355 24.10 -17.06 11.84
CA LYS A 355 25.21 -17.21 10.88
C LYS A 355 26.39 -16.29 11.22
N ALA A 356 26.12 -15.07 11.68
CA ALA A 356 27.17 -14.14 12.10
C ALA A 356 27.83 -14.60 13.40
N ASP A 357 27.05 -15.16 14.32
CA ASP A 357 27.53 -15.74 15.58
C ASP A 357 28.46 -16.94 15.33
N ASP A 358 28.06 -17.88 14.47
CA ASP A 358 28.89 -19.04 14.08
C ASP A 358 30.26 -18.61 13.54
N LYS A 359 30.30 -17.50 12.76
CA LYS A 359 31.56 -16.93 12.25
C LYS A 359 32.42 -16.27 13.32
N ARG A 360 31.82 -15.73 14.39
CA ARG A 360 32.54 -15.14 15.52
C ARG A 360 33.12 -16.23 16.41
N SER A 361 32.38 -17.31 16.65
CA SER A 361 32.85 -18.44 17.46
C SER A 361 33.94 -19.28 16.77
N ALA A 362 34.06 -19.20 15.45
CA ALA A 362 35.09 -19.90 14.67
C ALA A 362 36.42 -19.14 14.55
N LYS A 363 36.52 -17.91 15.08
CA LYS A 363 37.74 -17.11 15.18
C LYS A 363 38.24 -17.13 16.62
#